data_AF-R7C891-F1
#
_entry.id   AF-R7C891-F1
#
_cell.length_a   1.000
_cell.length_b   1.000
_cell.length_c   1.000
_cell.angle_alpha   90.00
_cell.angle_beta   90.00
_cell.angle_gamma   90.00
#
_symmetry.space_group_name_H-M   'P 1'
#
loop_
_entity.id
_entity.type
_entity.pdbx_description
1 polymer ?
#
loop_
_entity_poly.entity_id
_entity_poly.type
_entity_poly.pdbx_seq_one_letter_code
_entity_poly.pdbx_strand_id
1 'polypeptide(L)'
;MKKRKIMYTVFLIFLITITCIIVDINRKGIKNKREKVLSGEKNSITEAPDIKSEEQQHNYYFKAMKNEQEEINYVKGNGKFAYKYCFYDIDKNGIDELIVQGDYYNYAIYTLNGDKVEGLAWNKYGGNLKIYPTKGIFCWEGGHNNSEYIEYIGIKGTQAKEAASKSWLYKFTEDSMHPYHYVYKINGKKVTKKKYQKYVDALKKEKAITASKLKWRQ
;
A
#
# COMPACT_ATOMS: atom_id res chain seq x y z
N MET A 1 -32.80 40.82 -18.60
CA MET A 1 -31.68 39.97 -18.12
C MET A 1 -31.98 39.10 -16.89
N LYS A 2 -32.81 39.53 -15.91
CA LYS A 2 -33.12 38.73 -14.70
C LYS A 2 -33.77 37.35 -14.98
N LYS A 3 -34.74 37.27 -15.90
CA LYS A 3 -35.44 36.02 -16.22
C LYS A 3 -34.55 34.92 -16.83
N ARG A 4 -33.55 35.31 -17.64
CA ARG A 4 -32.57 34.36 -18.23
C ARG A 4 -31.63 33.79 -17.17
N LYS A 5 -31.16 34.61 -16.21
CA LYS A 5 -30.32 34.15 -15.10
C LYS A 5 -31.04 33.13 -14.21
N ILE A 6 -32.33 33.36 -13.91
CA ILE A 6 -33.14 32.41 -13.12
C ILE A 6 -33.29 31.08 -13.87
N MET A 7 -33.51 31.10 -15.19
CA MET A 7 -33.60 29.88 -16.00
C MET A 7 -32.30 29.07 -16.01
N TYR A 8 -31.14 29.73 -16.13
CA TYR A 8 -29.83 29.06 -16.06
C TYR A 8 -29.53 28.50 -14.67
N THR A 9 -29.90 29.20 -13.60
CA THR A 9 -29.73 28.71 -12.22
C THR A 9 -30.60 27.48 -11.96
N VAL A 10 -31.86 27.48 -12.41
CA VAL A 10 -32.76 26.33 -12.28
C VAL A 10 -32.26 25.13 -13.11
N PHE A 11 -31.75 25.38 -14.33
CA PHE A 11 -31.19 24.33 -15.18
C PHE A 11 -29.91 23.71 -14.59
N LEU A 12 -29.04 24.52 -13.98
CA LEU A 12 -27.82 24.04 -13.31
C LEU A 12 -28.16 23.19 -12.09
N ILE A 13 -29.14 23.61 -11.27
CA ILE A 13 -29.61 22.82 -10.13
C ILE A 13 -30.17 21.47 -10.60
N PHE A 14 -30.92 21.47 -11.71
CA PHE A 14 -31.48 20.25 -12.29
C PHE A 14 -30.37 19.26 -12.75
N LEU A 15 -29.32 19.76 -13.40
CA LEU A 15 -28.15 18.95 -13.80
C LEU A 15 -27.39 18.37 -12.60
N ILE A 16 -27.22 19.15 -11.52
CA ILE A 16 -26.58 18.68 -10.29
C ILE A 16 -27.44 17.58 -9.64
N THR A 17 -28.76 17.74 -9.58
CA THR A 17 -29.64 16.71 -9.02
C THR A 17 -29.62 15.41 -9.81
N ILE A 18 -29.58 15.46 -11.15
CA ILE A 18 -29.49 14.25 -11.99
C ILE A 18 -28.16 13.52 -11.76
N THR A 19 -27.05 14.25 -11.70
CA THR A 19 -25.74 13.63 -11.46
C THR A 19 -25.64 12.99 -10.07
N CYS A 20 -26.19 13.63 -9.03
CA CYS A 20 -26.28 13.04 -7.69
C CYS A 20 -27.11 11.74 -7.68
N ILE A 21 -28.25 11.71 -8.38
CA ILE A 21 -29.10 10.51 -8.47
C ILE A 21 -28.37 9.37 -9.19
N ILE A 22 -27.66 9.65 -10.28
CA ILE A 22 -26.87 8.64 -11.02
C ILE A 22 -25.76 8.06 -10.13
N VAL A 23 -25.06 8.91 -9.36
CA VAL A 23 -24.03 8.47 -8.41
C VAL A 23 -24.61 7.57 -7.31
N ASP A 24 -25.78 7.91 -6.78
CA ASP A 24 -26.46 7.10 -5.75
C ASP A 24 -26.99 5.76 -6.30
N ILE A 25 -27.49 5.73 -7.54
CA ILE A 25 -27.89 4.48 -8.20
C ILE A 25 -26.67 3.57 -8.41
N ASN A 26 -25.53 4.12 -8.88
CA ASN A 26 -24.29 3.37 -9.02
C ASN A 26 -23.76 2.85 -7.67
N ARG A 27 -23.84 3.67 -6.61
CA ARG A 27 -23.43 3.27 -5.26
C ARG A 27 -24.30 2.16 -4.68
N LYS A 28 -25.62 2.19 -4.92
CA LYS A 28 -26.55 1.12 -4.55
C LYS A 28 -26.31 -0.15 -5.38
N GLY A 29 -26.02 -0.04 -6.68
CA GLY A 29 -25.64 -1.18 -7.52
C GLY A 29 -24.36 -1.88 -7.04
N ILE A 30 -23.35 -1.12 -6.63
CA ILE A 30 -22.08 -1.66 -6.07
C ILE A 30 -22.32 -2.33 -4.72
N LYS A 31 -23.16 -1.76 -3.84
CA LYS A 31 -23.52 -2.39 -2.56
C LYS A 31 -24.29 -3.69 -2.75
N ASN A 32 -25.29 -3.73 -3.62
CA ASN A 32 -26.07 -4.94 -3.88
C ASN A 32 -25.23 -6.04 -4.54
N LYS A 33 -24.26 -5.69 -5.38
CA LYS A 33 -23.28 -6.66 -5.94
C LYS A 33 -22.37 -7.23 -4.85
N ARG A 34 -21.94 -6.43 -3.86
CA ARG A 34 -21.15 -6.89 -2.72
C ARG A 34 -21.95 -7.76 -1.75
N GLU A 35 -23.19 -7.41 -1.44
CA GLU A 35 -24.05 -8.21 -0.55
C GLU A 35 -24.43 -9.55 -1.18
N LYS A 36 -24.68 -9.60 -2.50
CA LYS A 36 -24.95 -10.86 -3.21
C LYS A 36 -23.71 -11.78 -3.30
N VAL A 37 -22.50 -11.21 -3.31
CA VAL A 37 -21.24 -11.97 -3.19
C VAL A 37 -21.04 -12.49 -1.77
N LEU A 38 -21.31 -11.65 -0.75
CA LEU A 38 -21.19 -12.02 0.67
C LEU A 38 -22.22 -13.07 1.14
N SER A 39 -23.41 -13.12 0.55
CA SER A 39 -24.42 -14.16 0.90
C SER A 39 -24.15 -15.51 0.24
N GLY A 40 -23.31 -15.58 -0.79
CA GLY A 40 -22.90 -16.83 -1.45
C GLY A 40 -21.69 -17.52 -0.81
N GLU A 41 -20.98 -16.84 0.11
CA GLU A 41 -19.71 -17.28 0.69
C GLU A 41 -19.82 -17.90 2.10
N LYS A 42 -21.03 -18.20 2.58
CA LYS A 42 -21.20 -19.04 3.77
C LYS A 42 -21.47 -20.47 3.33
N ASN A 43 -20.37 -21.18 3.04
CA ASN A 43 -20.18 -22.64 3.01
C ASN A 43 -19.30 -23.06 1.82
N SER A 44 -18.05 -22.61 1.78
CA SER A 44 -17.01 -23.42 1.16
C SER A 44 -15.70 -23.22 1.91
N ILE A 45 -15.13 -24.34 2.32
CA ILE A 45 -13.73 -24.44 2.72
C ILE A 45 -12.95 -23.94 1.50
N THR A 46 -12.29 -22.79 1.63
CA THR A 46 -11.58 -22.15 0.53
C THR A 46 -10.42 -23.07 0.13
N GLU A 47 -10.54 -23.73 -1.02
CA GLU A 47 -9.44 -24.43 -1.66
C GLU A 47 -8.26 -23.46 -1.82
N ALA A 48 -7.05 -23.96 -1.54
CA ALA A 48 -5.82 -23.19 -1.70
C ALA A 48 -5.77 -22.58 -3.12
N PRO A 49 -5.28 -21.35 -3.27
CA PRO A 49 -5.08 -20.80 -4.60
C PRO A 49 -4.18 -21.76 -5.37
N ASP A 50 -4.59 -22.13 -6.58
CA ASP A 50 -3.85 -22.97 -7.52
C ASP A 50 -2.37 -22.54 -7.49
N ILE A 51 -1.49 -23.36 -6.93
CA ILE A 51 -0.13 -22.95 -6.55
C ILE A 51 0.63 -22.62 -7.84
N LYS A 52 0.82 -21.33 -8.10
CA LYS A 52 1.62 -20.86 -9.23
C LYS A 52 3.09 -21.11 -8.94
N SER A 53 3.82 -21.68 -9.90
CA SER A 53 5.28 -21.78 -9.76
C SER A 53 5.91 -20.39 -9.63
N GLU A 54 7.06 -20.29 -8.98
CA GLU A 54 7.81 -19.01 -8.85
C GLU A 54 7.97 -18.31 -10.22
N GLU A 55 8.31 -19.08 -11.26
CA GLU A 55 8.44 -18.59 -12.63
C GLU A 55 7.13 -18.02 -13.17
N GLN A 56 6.00 -18.72 -12.97
CA GLN A 56 4.68 -18.22 -13.39
C GLN A 56 4.32 -16.91 -12.67
N GLN A 57 4.58 -16.82 -11.36
CA GLN A 57 4.34 -15.61 -10.58
C GLN A 57 5.16 -14.43 -11.14
N HIS A 58 6.47 -14.62 -11.33
CA HIS A 58 7.36 -13.58 -11.84
C HIS A 58 6.97 -13.13 -13.25
N ASN A 59 6.46 -14.04 -14.10
CA ASN A 59 5.96 -13.70 -15.43
C ASN A 59 4.76 -12.75 -15.40
N TYR A 60 3.83 -12.90 -14.45
CA TYR A 60 2.73 -11.95 -14.27
C TYR A 60 3.24 -10.56 -13.88
N TYR A 61 4.21 -10.48 -12.97
CA TYR A 61 4.84 -9.22 -12.61
C TYR A 61 5.60 -8.57 -13.78
N PHE A 62 6.32 -9.36 -14.57
CA PHE A 62 7.01 -8.83 -15.75
C PHE A 62 6.04 -8.25 -16.79
N LYS A 63 4.90 -8.91 -16.99
CA LYS A 63 3.86 -8.41 -17.89
C LYS A 63 3.28 -7.09 -17.37
N ALA A 64 3.00 -6.99 -16.08
CA ALA A 64 2.48 -5.77 -15.47
C ALA A 64 3.50 -4.62 -15.50
N MET A 65 4.77 -4.86 -15.17
CA MET A 65 5.84 -3.85 -15.23
C MET A 65 6.14 -3.34 -16.65
N LYS A 66 5.76 -4.08 -17.70
CA LYS A 66 5.88 -3.64 -19.09
C LYS A 66 4.65 -2.89 -19.60
N ASN A 67 3.53 -3.02 -18.90
CA ASN A 67 2.29 -2.36 -19.27
C ASN A 67 2.31 -0.92 -18.72
N GLU A 68 2.44 0.05 -19.61
CA GLU A 68 2.50 1.47 -19.25
C GLU A 68 1.26 1.94 -18.48
N GLN A 69 0.08 1.34 -18.72
CA GLN A 69 -1.16 1.68 -18.01
C GLN A 69 -1.13 1.32 -16.51
N GLU A 70 -0.28 0.37 -16.12
CA GLU A 70 -0.15 -0.06 -14.72
C GLU A 70 0.78 0.87 -13.92
N GLU A 71 1.59 1.69 -14.60
CA GLU A 71 2.50 2.69 -14.01
C GLU A 71 3.45 2.12 -12.91
N ILE A 72 3.75 0.82 -12.95
CA ILE A 72 4.60 0.14 -11.94
C ILE A 72 6.09 0.41 -12.22
N ASN A 73 6.49 0.22 -13.48
CA ASN A 73 7.84 0.38 -13.98
C ASN A 73 7.73 0.55 -15.51
N TYR A 74 8.85 0.72 -16.20
CA TYR A 74 8.87 0.74 -17.66
C TYR A 74 10.23 0.26 -18.18
N VAL A 75 10.26 -0.14 -19.45
CA VAL A 75 11.49 -0.59 -20.11
C VAL A 75 12.15 0.59 -20.80
N LYS A 76 13.42 0.86 -20.48
CA LYS A 76 14.24 1.87 -21.13
C LYS A 76 14.61 1.42 -22.55
N GLY A 77 15.05 2.34 -23.41
CA GLY A 77 15.47 2.04 -24.78
C GLY A 77 16.61 1.00 -24.90
N ASN A 78 17.32 0.70 -23.82
CA ASN A 78 18.34 -0.35 -23.74
C ASN A 78 17.80 -1.72 -23.30
N GLY A 79 16.47 -1.90 -23.23
CA GLY A 79 15.81 -3.15 -22.86
C GLY A 79 15.78 -3.48 -21.37
N LYS A 80 16.34 -2.64 -20.50
CA LYS A 80 16.34 -2.83 -19.04
C LYS A 80 15.18 -2.11 -18.38
N PHE A 81 14.75 -2.57 -17.21
CA PHE A 81 13.75 -1.85 -16.44
C PHE A 81 14.34 -0.53 -15.89
N ALA A 82 13.49 0.49 -15.79
CA ALA A 82 13.92 1.80 -15.34
C ALA A 82 14.34 1.79 -13.88
N TYR A 83 13.53 1.15 -13.05
CA TYR A 83 13.68 1.03 -11.60
C TYR A 83 14.17 -0.36 -11.19
N LYS A 84 14.92 -0.41 -10.08
CA LYS A 84 15.35 -1.68 -9.49
C LYS A 84 14.15 -2.40 -8.91
N TYR A 85 14.16 -3.72 -8.96
CA TYR A 85 13.10 -4.54 -8.38
C TYR A 85 13.65 -5.84 -7.79
N CYS A 86 12.90 -6.46 -6.90
CA CYS A 86 13.17 -7.81 -6.42
C CYS A 86 11.85 -8.52 -6.09
N PHE A 87 11.97 -9.83 -5.90
CA PHE A 87 10.87 -10.70 -5.48
C PHE A 87 11.18 -11.24 -4.08
N TYR A 88 10.19 -11.22 -3.20
CA TYR A 88 10.32 -11.77 -1.86
C TYR A 88 8.94 -12.11 -1.27
N ASP A 89 8.71 -13.38 -0.92
CA ASP A 89 7.55 -13.80 -0.13
C ASP A 89 7.63 -13.26 1.31
N ILE A 90 6.94 -12.14 1.57
CA ILE A 90 7.00 -11.41 2.84
C ILE A 90 6.22 -12.14 3.93
N ASP A 91 5.02 -12.64 3.62
CA ASP A 91 4.10 -13.25 4.60
C ASP A 91 4.14 -14.78 4.64
N LYS A 92 5.03 -15.41 3.87
CA LYS A 92 5.26 -16.86 3.79
C LYS A 92 4.04 -17.62 3.30
N ASN A 93 3.28 -17.04 2.37
CA ASN A 93 2.10 -17.66 1.77
C ASN A 93 2.42 -18.44 0.48
N GLY A 94 3.67 -18.45 0.01
CA GLY A 94 4.09 -19.10 -1.23
C GLY A 94 3.97 -18.23 -2.50
N ILE A 95 3.53 -16.98 -2.35
CA ILE A 95 3.50 -15.96 -3.39
C ILE A 95 4.58 -14.94 -3.07
N ASP A 96 5.51 -14.71 -4.00
CA ASP A 96 6.46 -13.62 -3.86
C ASP A 96 5.77 -12.27 -4.06
N GLU A 97 6.03 -11.30 -3.19
CA GLU A 97 5.73 -9.89 -3.48
C GLU A 97 6.78 -9.30 -4.45
N LEU A 98 6.30 -8.49 -5.39
CA LEU A 98 7.14 -7.60 -6.19
C LEU A 98 7.44 -6.33 -5.40
N ILE A 99 8.72 -6.07 -5.16
CA ILE A 99 9.21 -4.84 -4.51
C ILE A 99 9.97 -4.02 -5.54
N VAL A 100 9.47 -2.84 -5.88
CA VAL A 100 10.10 -1.90 -6.81
C VAL A 100 10.69 -0.73 -6.02
N GLN A 101 11.92 -0.35 -6.33
CA GLN A 101 12.62 0.81 -5.80
C GLN A 101 12.80 1.85 -6.93
N GLY A 102 11.97 2.90 -6.92
CA GLY A 102 11.86 3.86 -8.02
C GLY A 102 11.95 5.32 -7.60
N ASP A 103 11.72 6.22 -8.57
CA ASP A 103 11.93 7.66 -8.42
C ASP A 103 10.75 8.35 -7.72
N TYR A 104 9.51 8.16 -8.21
CA TYR A 104 8.34 8.77 -7.56
C TYR A 104 8.01 8.13 -6.21
N TYR A 105 8.17 6.80 -6.10
CA TYR A 105 8.10 6.07 -4.84
C TYR A 105 9.43 5.40 -4.55
N ASN A 106 10.06 5.73 -3.41
CA ASN A 106 11.29 5.05 -3.01
C ASN A 106 11.06 3.54 -2.83
N TYR A 107 9.89 3.13 -2.33
CA TYR A 107 9.46 1.72 -2.40
C TYR A 107 7.99 1.60 -2.79
N ALA A 108 7.69 0.65 -3.66
CA ALA A 108 6.35 0.20 -4.01
C ALA A 108 6.29 -1.32 -3.94
N ILE A 109 5.28 -1.86 -3.28
CA ILE A 109 5.11 -3.30 -3.02
C ILE A 109 3.79 -3.75 -3.64
N TYR A 110 3.84 -4.83 -4.40
CA TYR A 110 2.71 -5.44 -5.10
C TYR A 110 2.65 -6.94 -4.81
N THR A 111 1.47 -7.53 -4.89
CA THR A 111 1.24 -8.97 -4.76
C THR A 111 0.38 -9.49 -5.91
N LEU A 112 0.16 -10.81 -5.95
CA LEU A 112 -0.74 -11.46 -6.90
C LEU A 112 -2.06 -11.84 -6.25
N ASN A 113 -3.16 -11.52 -6.95
CA ASN A 113 -4.49 -12.03 -6.69
C ASN A 113 -4.93 -12.85 -7.89
N GLY A 114 -4.68 -14.16 -7.85
CA GLY A 114 -4.74 -14.97 -9.06
C GLY A 114 -3.71 -14.49 -10.06
N ASP A 115 -4.11 -14.15 -11.29
CA ASP A 115 -3.25 -13.66 -12.38
C ASP A 115 -3.11 -12.14 -12.44
N LYS A 116 -3.76 -11.43 -11.52
CA LYS A 116 -3.76 -9.98 -11.46
C LYS A 116 -2.74 -9.48 -10.44
N VAL A 117 -1.94 -8.49 -10.84
CA VAL A 117 -1.06 -7.76 -9.94
C VAL A 117 -1.87 -6.69 -9.19
N GLU A 118 -1.74 -6.67 -7.87
CA GLU A 118 -2.43 -5.70 -7.00
C GLU A 118 -1.41 -4.97 -6.12
N GLY A 119 -1.58 -3.65 -5.99
CA GLY A 119 -0.74 -2.84 -5.12
C GLY A 119 -1.06 -3.07 -3.64
N LEU A 120 -0.02 -3.33 -2.84
CA LEU A 120 -0.14 -3.53 -1.39
C LEU A 120 0.22 -2.27 -0.62
N ALA A 121 1.35 -1.64 -0.95
CA ALA A 121 1.84 -0.50 -0.19
C ALA A 121 2.83 0.34 -1.01
N TRP A 122 2.78 1.66 -0.84
CA TRP A 122 3.69 2.61 -1.48
C TRP A 122 4.23 3.60 -0.47
N ASN A 123 5.51 3.92 -0.60
CA ASN A 123 6.13 4.97 0.18
C ASN A 123 7.02 5.86 -0.68
N LYS A 124 6.62 7.13 -0.77
CA LYS A 124 7.34 8.17 -1.48
C LYS A 124 8.64 8.58 -0.80
N TYR A 125 8.60 8.73 0.52
CA TYR A 125 9.69 9.31 1.32
C TYR A 125 10.36 8.30 2.25
N GLY A 126 9.98 7.03 2.15
CA GLY A 126 10.39 5.96 3.06
C GLY A 126 11.64 5.28 2.55
N GLY A 127 12.69 5.25 3.35
CA GLY A 127 13.88 4.45 3.17
C GLY A 127 13.96 3.30 4.19
N ASN A 128 15.14 2.68 4.27
CA ASN A 128 15.48 1.69 5.29
C ASN A 128 14.51 0.51 5.37
N LEU A 129 14.05 0.00 4.21
CA LEU A 129 13.17 -1.18 4.16
C LEU A 129 13.79 -2.36 4.92
N LYS A 130 13.01 -2.89 5.86
CA LYS A 130 13.31 -4.07 6.69
C LYS A 130 12.13 -5.02 6.62
N ILE A 131 12.39 -6.30 6.42
CA ILE A 131 11.36 -7.35 6.36
C ILE A 131 11.55 -8.29 7.55
N TYR A 132 10.45 -8.62 8.22
CA TYR A 132 10.31 -9.54 9.35
C TYR A 132 9.42 -10.71 8.90
N PRO A 133 9.98 -11.71 8.19
CA PRO A 133 9.18 -12.64 7.38
C PRO A 133 8.30 -13.57 8.21
N THR A 134 8.78 -14.02 9.36
CA THR A 134 8.05 -14.86 10.32
C THR A 134 6.81 -14.20 10.93
N LYS A 135 6.69 -12.88 10.77
CA LYS A 135 5.52 -12.10 11.20
C LYS A 135 4.69 -11.60 10.02
N GLY A 136 5.14 -11.82 8.79
CA GLY A 136 4.56 -11.20 7.60
C GLY A 136 4.55 -9.68 7.69
N ILE A 137 5.60 -9.08 8.27
CA ILE A 137 5.66 -7.62 8.47
C ILE A 137 6.85 -7.06 7.71
N PHE A 138 6.68 -5.93 7.05
CA PHE A 138 7.79 -5.08 6.64
C PHE A 138 7.72 -3.73 7.38
N CYS A 139 8.84 -3.04 7.45
CA CYS A 139 8.93 -1.70 7.99
C CYS A 139 9.79 -0.82 7.10
N TRP A 140 9.47 0.48 7.13
CA TRP A 140 10.28 1.52 6.54
C TRP A 140 10.29 2.74 7.46
N GLU A 141 11.25 3.61 7.22
CA GLU A 141 11.43 4.88 7.94
C GLU A 141 11.31 5.98 6.90
N GLY A 142 10.50 7.00 7.15
CA GLY A 142 10.32 8.09 6.18
C GLY A 142 10.03 9.40 6.86
N GLY A 143 9.95 10.45 6.06
CA GLY A 143 9.65 11.77 6.56
C GLY A 143 9.40 12.74 5.44
N HIS A 144 8.55 13.73 5.69
CA HIS A 144 8.31 14.82 4.76
C HIS A 144 8.13 16.11 5.54
N ASN A 145 8.73 17.19 5.02
CA ASN A 145 8.81 18.49 5.69
C ASN A 145 9.39 18.36 7.10
N ASN A 146 8.60 18.76 8.10
CA ASN A 146 8.95 18.77 9.51
C ASN A 146 8.43 17.53 10.25
N SER A 147 8.19 16.41 9.55
CA SER A 147 7.65 15.19 10.14
C SER A 147 8.48 13.97 9.76
N GLU A 148 8.63 13.07 10.72
CA GLU A 148 9.26 11.76 10.52
C GLU A 148 8.36 10.66 11.07
N TYR A 149 8.53 9.47 10.51
CA TYR A 149 7.79 8.28 10.91
C TYR A 149 8.58 6.99 10.72
N ILE A 150 8.18 5.99 11.49
CA ILE A 150 8.52 4.58 11.29
C ILE A 150 7.19 3.83 11.25
N GLU A 151 6.98 3.06 10.20
CA GLU A 151 5.76 2.28 10.00
C GLU A 151 6.10 0.80 9.87
N TYR A 152 5.35 -0.03 10.57
CA TYR A 152 5.36 -1.48 10.48
C TYR A 152 4.03 -1.90 9.87
N ILE A 153 4.07 -2.54 8.71
CA ILE A 153 2.90 -2.96 7.95
C ILE A 153 2.90 -4.49 7.91
N GLY A 154 1.80 -5.09 8.36
CA GLY A 154 1.55 -6.52 8.23
C GLY A 154 0.87 -6.82 6.90
N ILE A 155 1.35 -7.85 6.21
CA ILE A 155 0.76 -8.43 5.01
C ILE A 155 0.11 -9.76 5.36
N LYS A 156 -1.05 -10.02 4.75
CA LYS A 156 -1.68 -11.34 4.72
C LYS A 156 -2.42 -11.51 3.39
N GLY A 157 -1.85 -12.30 2.48
CA GLY A 157 -2.31 -12.41 1.11
C GLY A 157 -2.35 -11.03 0.44
N THR A 158 -3.52 -10.67 -0.08
CA THR A 158 -3.74 -9.41 -0.80
C THR A 158 -4.01 -8.20 0.09
N GLN A 159 -3.80 -8.31 1.40
CA GLN A 159 -4.09 -7.23 2.35
C GLN A 159 -2.85 -6.73 3.06
N ALA A 160 -2.68 -5.41 3.12
CA ALA A 160 -1.71 -4.72 3.96
C ALA A 160 -2.42 -3.89 5.04
N LYS A 161 -1.97 -3.96 6.29
CA LYS A 161 -2.52 -3.21 7.43
C LYS A 161 -1.42 -2.69 8.36
N GLU A 162 -1.60 -1.50 8.92
CA GLU A 162 -0.70 -0.97 9.94
C GLU A 162 -0.68 -1.92 11.15
N ALA A 163 0.50 -2.46 11.46
CA ALA A 163 0.75 -3.24 12.66
C ALA A 163 1.19 -2.33 13.81
N ALA A 164 2.08 -1.38 13.53
CA ALA A 164 2.46 -0.33 14.46
C ALA A 164 3.07 0.87 13.72
N SER A 165 3.01 2.05 14.34
CA SER A 165 3.71 3.23 13.82
C SER A 165 4.17 4.15 14.95
N LYS A 166 5.27 4.85 14.70
CA LYS A 166 5.73 5.99 15.51
C LYS A 166 5.95 7.15 14.57
N SER A 167 5.35 8.29 14.86
CA SER A 167 5.62 9.55 14.15
C SER A 167 5.94 10.67 15.12
N TRP A 168 6.68 11.67 14.65
CA TRP A 168 7.00 12.88 15.41
C TRP A 168 7.18 14.07 14.46
N LEU A 169 7.12 15.26 15.04
CA LEU A 169 7.36 16.51 14.33
C LEU A 169 8.70 17.11 14.79
N TYR A 170 9.27 17.97 13.98
CA TYR A 170 10.41 18.81 14.36
C TYR A 170 10.00 20.24 14.59
N LYS A 171 10.43 20.78 15.72
CA LYS A 171 10.37 22.21 16.00
C LYS A 171 11.71 22.79 15.61
N PHE A 172 11.65 23.80 14.74
CA PHE A 172 12.81 24.56 14.31
C PHE A 172 12.94 25.80 15.22
N THR A 173 14.14 26.04 15.72
CA THR A 173 14.60 27.32 16.25
C THR A 173 15.72 27.84 15.35
N GLU A 174 16.18 29.08 15.54
CA GLU A 174 17.30 29.64 14.75
C GLU A 174 18.53 28.72 14.76
N ASP A 175 18.85 28.14 15.91
CA ASP A 175 20.08 27.35 16.08
C ASP A 175 19.87 25.83 16.16
N SER A 176 18.64 25.33 16.13
CA SER A 176 18.40 23.91 16.45
C SER A 176 17.12 23.31 15.88
N MET A 177 17.14 21.99 15.76
CA MET A 177 16.00 21.18 15.38
C MET A 177 15.75 20.12 16.47
N HIS A 178 14.55 20.13 17.05
CA HIS A 178 14.21 19.22 18.15
C HIS A 178 12.92 18.44 17.87
N PRO A 179 12.94 17.11 18.05
CA PRO A 179 11.75 16.29 17.84
C PRO A 179 10.75 16.51 18.99
N TYR A 180 9.49 16.71 18.63
CA TYR A 180 8.37 16.91 19.56
C TYR A 180 7.11 16.20 19.04
N HIS A 181 6.05 16.19 19.86
CA HIS A 181 4.74 15.65 19.50
C HIS A 181 4.77 14.20 18.98
N TYR A 182 5.31 13.28 19.79
CA TYR A 182 5.34 11.87 19.44
C TYR A 182 3.94 11.24 19.47
N VAL A 183 3.60 10.53 18.40
CA VAL A 183 2.40 9.70 18.31
C VAL A 183 2.84 8.25 18.11
N TYR A 184 2.33 7.36 18.95
CA TYR A 184 2.58 5.92 18.87
C TYR A 184 1.27 5.19 18.61
N LYS A 185 1.27 4.25 17.67
CA LYS A 185 0.11 3.41 17.36
C LYS A 185 0.47 1.93 17.31
N ILE A 186 -0.49 1.10 17.66
CA ILE A 186 -0.51 -0.35 17.39
C ILE A 186 -1.86 -0.66 16.77
N ASN A 187 -1.88 -1.35 15.64
CA ASN A 187 -3.08 -1.69 14.87
C ASN A 187 -4.00 -0.47 14.65
N GLY A 188 -3.43 0.67 14.24
CA GLY A 188 -4.16 1.92 13.99
C GLY A 188 -4.56 2.70 15.24
N LYS A 189 -4.43 2.13 16.45
CA LYS A 189 -4.90 2.75 17.70
C LYS A 189 -3.74 3.41 18.45
N LYS A 190 -3.94 4.66 18.89
CA LYS A 190 -2.97 5.38 19.71
C LYS A 190 -2.69 4.63 21.01
N VAL A 191 -1.42 4.53 21.40
CA VAL A 191 -0.96 3.87 22.62
C VAL A 191 0.13 4.67 23.32
N THR A 192 0.50 4.28 24.54
CA THR A 192 1.64 4.87 25.25
C THR A 192 2.97 4.44 24.62
N LYS A 193 4.02 5.27 24.78
CA LYS A 193 5.40 4.94 24.37
C LYS A 193 5.85 3.57 24.90
N LYS A 194 5.58 3.28 26.18
CA LYS A 194 5.95 2.01 26.84
C LYS A 194 5.29 0.81 26.15
N LYS A 195 4.00 0.91 25.80
CA LYS A 195 3.26 -0.17 25.12
C LYS A 195 3.77 -0.37 23.69
N TYR A 196 4.02 0.71 22.96
CA TYR A 196 4.64 0.66 21.63
C TYR A 196 6.02 0.02 21.65
N GLN A 197 6.90 0.45 22.56
CA GLN A 197 8.26 -0.07 22.65
C GLN A 197 8.25 -1.58 22.94
N LYS A 198 7.43 -2.04 23.89
CA LYS A 198 7.26 -3.47 24.18
C LYS A 198 6.85 -4.28 22.94
N TYR A 199 5.95 -3.74 22.12
CA TYR A 199 5.51 -4.39 20.88
C TYR A 199 6.63 -4.45 19.84
N VAL A 200 7.30 -3.33 19.57
CA VAL A 200 8.40 -3.26 18.59
C VAL A 200 9.61 -4.08 19.02
N ASP A 201 9.95 -4.11 20.31
CA ASP A 201 11.03 -4.95 20.83
C ASP A 201 10.73 -6.43 20.61
N ALA A 202 9.47 -6.84 20.81
CA ALA A 202 9.04 -8.21 20.53
C ALA A 202 9.14 -8.56 19.03
N LEU A 203 8.78 -7.63 18.14
CA LEU A 203 8.98 -7.80 16.69
C LEU A 203 10.47 -7.94 16.31
N LYS A 204 11.34 -7.14 16.94
CA LYS A 204 12.78 -7.08 16.64
C LYS A 204 13.61 -8.19 17.25
N LYS A 205 13.02 -9.08 18.06
CA LYS A 205 13.71 -10.29 18.54
C LYS A 205 14.20 -11.17 17.39
N GLU A 206 13.52 -11.09 16.26
CA GLU A 206 13.86 -11.84 15.06
C GLU A 206 14.68 -10.96 14.11
N LYS A 207 15.67 -11.57 13.45
CA LYS A 207 16.59 -10.84 12.58
C LYS A 207 15.87 -10.36 11.32
N ALA A 208 15.79 -9.05 11.15
CA ALA A 208 15.23 -8.46 9.95
C ALA A 208 16.13 -8.70 8.71
N ILE A 209 15.50 -8.84 7.56
CA ILE A 209 16.15 -8.78 6.24
C ILE A 209 16.13 -7.33 5.79
N THR A 210 17.31 -6.75 5.58
CA THR A 210 17.46 -5.37 5.10
C THR A 210 17.41 -5.34 3.58
N ALA A 211 17.02 -4.20 3.00
CA ALA A 211 17.00 -3.98 1.55
C ALA A 211 18.30 -4.46 0.86
N SER A 212 19.48 -4.18 1.44
CA SER A 212 20.78 -4.59 0.89
C SER A 212 20.98 -6.10 0.73
N LYS A 213 20.17 -6.93 1.40
CA LYS A 213 20.22 -8.40 1.32
C LYS A 213 19.21 -8.98 0.33
N LEU A 214 18.36 -8.15 -0.26
CA LEU A 214 17.42 -8.58 -1.29
C LEU A 214 18.15 -8.74 -2.63
N LYS A 215 17.68 -9.69 -3.44
CA LYS A 215 18.22 -9.97 -4.77
C LYS A 215 17.68 -8.96 -5.78
N TRP A 216 18.24 -7.76 -5.77
CA TRP A 216 17.86 -6.69 -6.70
C TRP A 216 18.23 -7.00 -8.14
N ARG A 217 17.32 -6.64 -9.05
CA ARG A 217 17.41 -6.77 -10.51
C ARG A 217 17.16 -5.39 -11.14
N GLN A 218 17.61 -5.21 -12.38
CA GLN A 218 17.36 -4.00 -13.19
C GLN A 218 17.38 -4.33 -14.68
#